data_AF-A0A420PNS8-F1
#
_entry.id   AF-A0A420PNS8-F1
#
_cell.length_a   1.000
_cell.length_b   1.000
_cell.length_c   1.000
_cell.angle_alpha   90.00
_cell.angle_beta   90.00
_cell.angle_gamma   90.00
#
_symmetry.space_group_name_H-M   'P 1'
#
loop_
_entity.id
_entity.type
_entity.pdbx_description
1 polymer ?
#
loop_
_entity_poly.entity_id
_entity_poly.type
_entity_poly.pdbx_seq_one_letter_code
_entity_poly.pdbx_strand_id
1 'polypeptide(L)'
;MDGLIVLASMQAGVNPAQEATVTDMLSHFCTLRIPYPGRRWQLMEMSRAVETHNIKPAIDDRVFNFQEAREAVKYLESMKHFGKVCIQIVKDEACRS
;
A
#
# COMPACT_ATOMS: atom_id res chain seq x y z
N MET A 1 1.66 -8.52 -27.32
CA MET A 1 1.96 -7.19 -26.76
C MET A 1 0.72 -6.80 -25.97
N ASP A 2 0.62 -7.20 -24.71
CA ASP A 2 -0.49 -6.82 -23.83
C ASP A 2 0.14 -6.32 -22.53
N GLY A 3 0.29 -4.99 -22.42
CA GLY A 3 0.76 -4.37 -21.19
C GLY A 3 -0.41 -4.16 -20.23
N LEU A 4 -0.31 -4.61 -18.98
CA LEU A 4 -1.28 -4.28 -17.94
C LEU A 4 -0.69 -3.27 -16.96
N ILE A 5 -1.32 -2.10 -16.86
CA ILE A 5 -1.00 -1.09 -15.86
C ILE A 5 -2.13 -1.07 -14.83
N VAL A 6 -1.81 -1.41 -13.58
CA VAL A 6 -2.77 -1.37 -12.47
C VAL A 6 -2.50 -0.14 -11.61
N LEU A 7 -3.42 0.83 -11.65
CA LEU A 7 -3.29 2.07 -10.87
C LEU A 7 -4.09 1.94 -9.56
N ALA A 8 -3.39 1.80 -8.42
CA ALA A 8 -4.02 1.53 -7.13
C ALA A 8 -4.51 2.79 -6.38
N SER A 9 -3.71 3.85 -6.34
CA SER A 9 -4.05 5.10 -5.64
C SER A 9 -3.18 6.25 -6.13
N MET A 10 -3.59 7.47 -5.77
CA MET A 10 -2.83 8.70 -6.03
C MET A 10 -2.29 9.27 -4.72
N GLN A 11 -1.01 9.62 -4.70
CA GLN A 11 -0.33 10.11 -3.50
C GLN A 11 0.10 11.59 -3.60
N ALA A 12 0.41 12.10 -4.80
CA ALA A 12 1.03 13.41 -5.00
C ALA A 12 0.16 14.46 -5.75
N GLY A 13 -1.15 14.22 -5.88
CA GLY A 13 -2.06 15.07 -6.67
C GLY A 13 -2.04 14.77 -8.18
N VAL A 14 -2.88 15.49 -8.94
CA VAL A 14 -3.01 15.33 -10.39
C VAL A 14 -2.28 16.47 -11.10
N ASN A 15 -1.42 16.13 -12.06
CA ASN A 15 -0.88 17.10 -13.01
C ASN A 15 -1.59 16.90 -14.36
N PRO A 16 -2.44 17.84 -14.81
CA PRO A 16 -3.20 17.68 -16.05
C PRO A 16 -2.33 17.57 -17.30
N ALA A 17 -1.06 18.03 -17.25
CA ALA A 17 -0.12 17.88 -18.35
C ALA A 17 0.48 16.46 -18.48
N GLN A 18 0.28 15.59 -17.49
CA GLN A 18 0.86 14.23 -17.42
C GLN A 18 -0.22 13.14 -17.30
N GLU A 19 -1.46 13.45 -17.68
CA GLU A 19 -2.54 12.48 -17.69
C GLU A 19 -2.38 11.52 -18.88
N ALA A 20 -2.48 10.22 -18.61
CA ALA A 20 -2.43 9.21 -19.65
C ALA A 20 -3.69 9.29 -20.52
N THR A 21 -3.52 9.41 -21.83
CA THR A 21 -4.62 9.49 -22.78
C THR A 21 -4.96 8.14 -23.40
N VAL A 22 -6.15 8.02 -23.99
CA VAL A 22 -6.54 6.81 -24.72
C VAL A 22 -5.60 6.53 -25.90
N THR A 23 -5.03 7.58 -26.50
CA THR A 23 -4.06 7.45 -27.60
C THR A 23 -2.75 6.82 -27.14
N ASP A 24 -2.31 7.10 -25.90
CA ASP A 24 -1.13 6.47 -25.32
C ASP A 24 -1.35 4.97 -25.13
N MET A 25 -2.55 4.56 -24.71
CA MET A 25 -2.94 3.16 -24.55
C MET A 25 -2.96 2.41 -25.88
N LEU A 26 -3.50 3.06 -26.93
CA LEU A 26 -3.51 2.50 -28.28
C LEU A 26 -2.09 2.32 -28.83
N SER A 27 -1.23 3.33 -28.64
CA SER A 27 0.14 3.32 -29.19
C SER A 27 1.04 2.26 -28.53
N HIS A 28 0.80 1.96 -27.25
CA HIS A 28 1.58 0.98 -26.48
C HIS A 28 0.89 -0.38 -26.33
N PHE A 29 -0.30 -0.55 -26.91
CA PHE A 29 -1.14 -1.75 -26.74
C PHE A 29 -1.24 -2.17 -25.26
N CYS A 30 -1.67 -1.23 -24.40
CA CYS A 30 -1.80 -1.48 -22.97
C CYS A 30 -3.21 -1.22 -22.42
N THR A 31 -3.51 -1.91 -21.31
CA THR A 31 -4.77 -1.79 -20.55
C THR A 31 -4.47 -1.12 -19.22
N LEU A 32 -5.17 -0.02 -18.94
CA LEU A 32 -5.21 0.60 -17.62
C LEU A 32 -6.37 0.02 -16.82
N ARG A 33 -6.10 -0.47 -15.61
CA ARG A 33 -7.12 -1.00 -14.70
C ARG A 33 -7.00 -0.39 -13.30
N ILE A 34 -8.12 0.03 -12.75
CA ILE A 34 -8.21 0.41 -11.34
C ILE A 34 -8.65 -0.81 -10.53
N PRO A 35 -7.89 -1.28 -9.53
CA PRO A 35 -8.32 -2.33 -8.64
C PRO A 35 -9.27 -1.77 -7.59
N TYR A 36 -10.27 -2.55 -7.21
CA TYR A 36 -11.13 -2.28 -6.07
C TYR A 36 -10.77 -3.24 -4.93
N PRO A 37 -10.84 -2.84 -3.65
CA PRO A 37 -10.62 -3.74 -2.53
C PRO A 37 -11.49 -5.01 -2.63
N GLY A 38 -10.85 -6.17 -2.46
CA GLY A 38 -11.52 -7.45 -2.63
C GLY A 38 -12.56 -7.75 -1.56
N ARG A 39 -13.39 -8.76 -1.81
CA ARG A 39 -14.31 -9.33 -0.82
C ARG A 39 -13.54 -10.07 0.28
N ARG A 40 -14.23 -10.36 1.39
CA ARG A 40 -13.66 -11.09 2.55
C ARG A 40 -12.96 -12.40 2.18
N TRP A 41 -13.49 -13.18 1.23
CA TRP A 41 -12.86 -14.44 0.83
C TRP A 41 -11.50 -14.21 0.12
N GLN A 42 -11.38 -13.14 -0.68
CA GLN A 42 -10.12 -12.78 -1.34
C GLN A 42 -9.07 -12.35 -0.31
N LEU A 43 -9.50 -11.62 0.73
CA LEU A 43 -8.63 -11.29 1.87
C LEU A 43 -8.14 -12.56 2.57
N MET A 44 -9.03 -13.53 2.84
CA MET A 44 -8.65 -14.79 3.49
C MET A 44 -7.66 -15.61 2.66
N GLU A 45 -7.85 -15.67 1.34
CA GLU A 45 -6.91 -16.34 0.44
C GLU A 45 -5.54 -15.67 0.46
N MET A 46 -5.51 -14.33 0.41
CA MET A 46 -4.28 -13.55 0.55
C MET A 46 -3.60 -13.81 1.90
N SER A 47 -4.34 -13.80 3.01
CA SER A 47 -3.78 -14.08 4.34
C SER A 47 -3.18 -15.48 4.42
N ARG A 48 -3.83 -16.52 3.87
CA ARG A 48 -3.26 -17.88 3.81
C ARG A 48 -1.97 -17.92 2.98
N ALA A 49 -1.92 -17.20 1.87
CA ALA A 49 -0.73 -17.12 1.05
C ALA A 49 0.42 -16.43 1.79
N VAL A 50 0.12 -15.37 2.56
CA VAL A 50 1.08 -14.65 3.42
C VAL A 50 1.67 -15.60 4.47
N GLU A 51 0.84 -16.38 5.15
CA GLU A 51 1.28 -17.36 6.15
C GLU A 51 2.14 -18.48 5.53
N THR A 52 1.69 -19.03 4.39
CA THR A 52 2.37 -20.15 3.72
C THR A 52 3.76 -19.77 3.21
N HIS A 53 3.92 -18.53 2.73
CA HIS A 53 5.18 -18.05 2.17
C HIS A 53 6.00 -17.21 3.15
N ASN A 54 5.55 -17.11 4.41
CA ASN A 54 6.18 -16.29 5.46
C ASN A 54 6.48 -14.85 4.99
N ILE A 55 5.52 -14.24 4.29
CA ILE A 55 5.65 -12.88 3.77
C ILE A 55 5.51 -11.92 4.95
N LYS A 56 6.60 -11.23 5.29
CA LYS A 56 6.60 -10.23 6.36
C LYS A 56 6.50 -8.82 5.77
N PRO A 57 5.55 -7.97 6.23
CA PRO A 57 5.54 -6.59 5.82
C PRO A 57 6.83 -5.91 6.30
N ALA A 58 7.43 -5.06 5.47
CA ALA A 58 8.50 -4.19 5.92
C ALA A 58 7.90 -3.13 6.85
N ILE A 59 8.20 -3.25 8.14
CA ILE A 59 7.80 -2.29 9.19
C ILE A 59 8.95 -1.30 9.36
N ASP A 60 8.63 -0.03 9.55
CA ASP A 60 9.65 0.97 9.89
C ASP A 60 10.26 0.70 11.27
N ASP A 61 11.53 1.09 11.47
CA ASP A 61 12.25 0.88 12.74
C ASP A 61 11.52 1.45 13.97
N ARG A 62 10.69 2.48 13.76
CA ARG A 62 9.91 3.13 14.82
C ARG A 62 8.48 2.59 14.87
N VAL A 63 8.19 1.81 15.90
CA VAL A 63 6.82 1.48 16.32
C VAL A 63 6.35 2.49 17.36
N PHE A 64 5.20 3.11 17.12
CA PHE A 64 4.63 4.13 18.01
C PHE A 64 3.74 3.47 19.07
N ASN A 65 3.74 3.97 20.30
CA ASN A 65 2.75 3.57 21.29
C ASN A 65 1.39 4.24 21.00
N PHE A 66 0.31 3.71 21.57
CA PHE A 66 -1.02 4.30 21.44
C PHE A 66 -1.08 5.79 21.82
N GLN A 67 -0.32 6.21 22.83
CA GLN A 67 -0.23 7.62 23.26
C GLN A 67 0.40 8.51 22.19
N GLU A 68 1.22 7.95 21.31
CA GLU A 68 1.93 8.65 20.23
C GLU A 68 1.16 8.58 18.90
N ALA A 69 -0.08 8.08 18.87
CA ALA A 69 -0.85 7.89 17.64
C ALA A 69 -0.95 9.16 16.78
N ARG A 70 -1.07 10.34 17.40
CA ARG A 70 -1.11 11.62 16.68
C ARG A 70 0.22 11.96 16.02
N GLU A 71 1.34 11.56 16.61
CA GLU A 71 2.66 11.71 16.02
C GLU A 71 2.87 10.70 14.89
N ALA A 72 2.40 9.46 15.05
CA ALA A 72 2.45 8.43 14.01
C ALA A 72 1.74 8.89 12.72
N VAL A 73 0.56 9.52 12.85
CA VAL A 73 -0.17 10.08 11.69
C VAL A 73 0.61 11.20 11.02
N LYS A 74 1.22 12.12 11.78
CA LYS A 74 2.08 13.17 11.22
C LYS A 74 3.32 12.60 10.51
N TYR A 75 3.89 11.53 11.05
CA TYR A 75 5.00 10.83 10.42
C TYR A 75 4.57 10.18 9.10
N LEU A 76 3.40 9.55 9.05
CA LEU A 76 2.80 9.02 7.83
C LEU A 76 2.58 10.14 6.78
N GLU A 77 1.95 11.25 7.18
CA GLU A 77 1.70 12.42 6.32
C GLU A 77 2.98 13.04 5.76
N SER A 78 4.08 12.99 6.53
CA SER A 78 5.37 13.52 6.08
C SER A 78 6.01 12.71 4.93
N MET A 79 5.44 11.54 4.59
CA MET A 79 5.96 10.61 3.58
C MET A 79 7.43 10.21 3.76
N LYS A 80 7.96 10.31 4.99
CA LYS A 80 9.33 9.91 5.35
C LYS A 80 9.46 8.44 5.76
N HIS A 81 8.35 7.71 5.78
CA HIS A 81 8.30 6.29 6.08
C HIS A 81 8.76 5.48 4.87
N PHE A 82 9.53 4.41 5.08
CA PHE A 82 9.95 3.50 4.00
C PHE A 82 8.96 2.33 3.87
N GLY A 83 8.55 1.81 5.02
CA GLY A 83 7.65 0.67 5.16
C GLY A 83 6.29 1.07 5.75
N LYS A 84 5.75 0.20 6.58
CA LYS A 84 4.47 0.41 7.27
C LYS A 84 4.71 1.07 8.62
N VAL A 85 3.96 2.15 8.88
CA VAL A 85 3.90 2.81 10.19
C VAL A 85 2.96 2.00 11.10
N CYS A 86 3.47 1.53 12.24
CA CYS A 86 2.73 0.70 13.18
C CYS A 86 2.47 1.44 14.50
N ILE A 87 1.26 1.25 15.05
CA ILE A 87 0.88 1.74 16.38
C ILE A 87 0.56 0.53 17.26
N GLN A 88 1.29 0.39 18.37
CA GLN A 88 1.09 -0.66 19.35
C GLN A 88 -0.03 -0.27 20.34
N ILE A 89 -1.11 -1.05 20.34
CA ILE A 89 -2.29 -0.82 21.20
C ILE A 89 -2.17 -1.58 22.53
N VAL A 90 -1.60 -2.80 22.50
CA VAL A 90 -1.36 -3.63 23.68
C VAL A 90 0.13 -4.02 23.69
N LYS A 91 0.77 -3.99 24.87
CA LYS A 91 2.13 -4.49 25.06
C LYS A 91 2.13 -6.01 24.89
N ASP A 92 2.29 -6.43 23.65
CA ASP A 92 2.54 -7.81 23.30
C ASP A 92 3.88 -7.88 22.54
N GLU A 93 4.71 -8.87 22.85
CA GLU A 93 6.09 -8.99 22.35
C GLU A 93 6.17 -9.31 20.85
N ALA A 94 5.02 -9.58 20.21
CA ALA A 94 4.91 -10.03 18.83
C ALA A 94 5.24 -8.97 17.76
N CYS A 95 5.24 -7.67 18.09
CA CYS A 95 5.46 -6.58 17.11
C CYS A 95 6.95 -6.23 16.91
N ARG A 96 7.88 -7.07 17.37
CA ARG A 96 9.34 -6.85 17.31
C ARG A 96 10.05 -7.51 16.11
N SER A 97 9.33 -8.16 15.20
CA SER A 97 9.94 -8.98 14.13
C SER A 97 9.77 -8.45 12.73
#